data_AF-A0A1B9FRS6-F1
#
_entry.id   AF-A0A1B9FRS6-F1
#
_cell.length_a   1.000
_cell.length_b   1.000
_cell.length_c   1.000
_cell.angle_alpha   90.00
_cell.angle_beta   90.00
_cell.angle_gamma   90.00
#
_symmetry.space_group_name_H-M   'P 1'
#
loop_
_entity.id
_entity.type
_entity.pdbx_description
1 polymer ?
#
loop_
_entity_poly.entity_id
_entity_poly.type
_entity_poly.pdbx_seq_one_letter_code
_entity_poly.pdbx_strand_id
1 'polypeptide(L)'
;MMRSIDLVDGIRLPTPLEMVSFLVILLLVYLIDTFLLKPWTSPLRHLEGPPRGYGMNGHSVEIMNLHGNTVHEWISTYGSTFLVRGPFGVHHRIFTLDPRALSHVLNNTQIYFKSPILRNLVRRYMKEGLIVAEGERHKVQRKVAQRLFSRNGLKGMSEIVEEKANQLRDIFHDLLSNPHLSTPYSPCSNKLPPGSREIDIYASASRCTFDIIGQVGIDHTFNSAGEWEGEGGRLFDKYERMQYPTNGLKFLMGLLWPCFEKVFPSENAKLVAQAMDPLEDLSKKIMNERQREIDEGKRELPSDNRDLLTLMLRCNMTKGLNPDQKLRDHEITGQLATFMFAGSDTTAGTIAMGLYQLAKHPYVQETLRAELSAYGDNLPYEQIDELPYLDAVVKEVLRINPSLPGTVRQAQRDDIIPLSQPLRLTSGKAVTELKIRKGQMIHVPIEHLHTSSHIWGADANSFDPSRFLGDQMDLPFRTDTIPRKTSIPSSVPPGPGVWPNFMTFIDGPRRCVGYKLALMEIKIMFFKLIREFQVLPKDDQRVWRMSTRPYVEGTLFEKGSSLPIIIRHLRGEEYEEGEKSNSNKVG
;
A
#
# COMPACT_ATOMS: atom_id res chain seq x y z
N MET A 1 18.27 3.84 -60.10
CA MET A 1 18.83 5.19 -59.89
C MET A 1 18.50 5.62 -58.46
N MET A 2 19.29 5.17 -57.48
CA MET A 2 19.32 5.72 -56.13
C MET A 2 20.80 5.78 -55.76
N ARG A 3 21.33 7.01 -55.78
CA ARG A 3 22.74 7.34 -55.64
C ARG A 3 23.25 6.91 -54.26
N SER A 4 24.37 6.20 -54.25
CA SER A 4 25.25 6.10 -53.09
C SER A 4 25.62 7.53 -52.66
N ILE A 5 25.31 7.86 -51.42
CA ILE A 5 25.87 9.04 -50.78
C ILE A 5 27.24 8.60 -50.29
N ASP A 6 28.28 9.01 -51.01
CA ASP A 6 29.68 8.85 -50.60
C ASP A 6 29.91 9.72 -49.36
N LEU A 7 29.71 9.11 -48.20
CA LEU A 7 30.14 9.61 -46.90
C LEU A 7 31.63 9.26 -46.75
N VAL A 8 32.50 10.28 -46.81
CA VAL A 8 33.86 10.35 -46.26
C VAL A 8 34.72 9.08 -46.42
N ASP A 9 35.71 9.15 -47.31
CA ASP A 9 36.72 8.10 -47.58
C ASP A 9 37.20 7.40 -46.31
N GLY A 10 36.78 6.14 -46.13
CA GLY A 10 37.30 5.24 -45.11
C GLY A 10 36.28 4.49 -44.25
N ILE A 11 34.99 4.85 -44.25
CA ILE A 11 33.98 4.19 -43.41
C ILE A 11 33.00 3.38 -44.27
N ARG A 12 33.28 2.07 -44.43
CA ARG A 12 32.33 1.11 -45.02
C ARG A 12 31.21 0.82 -44.02
N LEU A 13 29.95 0.91 -44.48
CA LEU A 13 28.81 0.44 -43.70
C LEU A 13 28.86 -1.10 -43.54
N PRO A 14 28.63 -1.64 -42.35
CA PRO A 14 28.64 -3.08 -42.12
C PRO A 14 27.59 -3.77 -42.97
N THR A 15 27.94 -4.92 -43.52
CA THR A 15 27.02 -5.79 -44.25
C THR A 15 25.93 -6.33 -43.30
N PRO A 16 24.75 -6.72 -43.81
CA PRO A 16 23.71 -7.34 -43.00
C PRO A 16 24.21 -8.57 -42.21
N LEU A 17 25.12 -9.35 -42.79
CA LEU A 17 25.71 -10.52 -42.13
C LEU A 17 26.65 -10.13 -40.97
N GLU A 18 27.46 -9.08 -41.13
CA GLU A 18 28.31 -8.54 -40.07
C GLU A 18 27.48 -7.95 -38.93
N MET A 19 26.38 -7.24 -39.25
CA MET A 19 25.45 -6.73 -38.24
C MET A 19 24.78 -7.86 -37.45
N VAL A 20 24.28 -8.91 -38.13
CA VAL A 20 23.67 -10.07 -37.47
C VAL A 20 24.69 -10.82 -36.61
N SER A 21 25.90 -11.04 -37.13
CA SER A 21 26.97 -11.72 -36.39
C SER A 21 27.37 -10.94 -35.14
N PHE A 22 27.50 -9.63 -35.23
CA PHE A 22 27.76 -8.76 -34.09
C PHE A 22 26.65 -8.82 -33.04
N LEU A 23 25.38 -8.81 -33.45
CA LEU A 23 24.23 -8.97 -32.55
C LEU A 23 24.22 -10.34 -31.86
N VAL A 24 24.55 -11.42 -32.57
CA VAL A 24 24.64 -12.77 -31.99
C VAL A 24 25.78 -12.85 -30.98
N ILE A 25 26.96 -12.29 -31.29
CA ILE A 25 28.08 -12.25 -30.35
C ILE A 25 27.70 -11.45 -29.10
N LEU A 26 27.07 -10.28 -29.25
CA LEU A 26 26.59 -9.48 -28.13
C LEU A 26 25.59 -10.25 -27.28
N LEU A 27 24.66 -11.00 -27.90
CA LEU A 27 23.71 -11.83 -27.19
C LEU A 27 24.42 -12.97 -26.43
N LEU A 28 25.38 -13.67 -27.05
CA LEU A 28 26.15 -14.73 -26.41
C LEU A 28 26.96 -14.20 -25.22
N VAL A 29 27.65 -13.06 -25.38
CA VAL A 29 28.39 -12.40 -24.30
C VAL A 29 27.43 -12.01 -23.17
N TYR A 30 26.27 -11.45 -23.49
CA TYR A 30 25.25 -11.12 -22.50
C TYR A 30 24.72 -12.35 -21.75
N LEU A 31 24.49 -13.46 -22.46
CA LEU A 31 24.05 -14.72 -21.87
C LEU A 31 25.15 -15.33 -20.98
N ILE A 32 26.41 -15.38 -21.42
CA ILE A 32 27.54 -15.87 -20.62
C ILE A 32 27.72 -15.00 -19.37
N ASP A 33 27.69 -13.68 -19.51
CA ASP A 33 27.77 -12.76 -18.39
C ASP A 33 26.63 -12.98 -17.38
N THR A 34 25.40 -13.07 -17.87
CA THR A 34 24.20 -13.17 -17.02
C THR A 34 24.05 -14.53 -16.35
N PHE A 35 24.31 -15.62 -17.07
CA PHE A 35 24.06 -16.98 -16.59
C PHE A 35 25.28 -17.67 -15.96
N LEU A 36 26.50 -17.28 -16.33
CA LEU A 36 27.72 -17.91 -15.83
C LEU A 36 28.56 -16.97 -14.96
N LEU A 37 29.00 -15.83 -15.50
CA LEU A 37 29.96 -14.97 -14.81
C LEU A 37 29.37 -14.26 -13.58
N LYS A 38 28.17 -13.67 -13.70
CA LYS A 38 27.51 -12.97 -12.59
C LYS A 38 27.24 -13.89 -11.39
N PRO A 39 26.64 -15.10 -11.56
CA PRO A 39 26.47 -16.03 -10.46
C PRO A 39 27.81 -16.49 -9.87
N TRP A 40 28.79 -16.84 -10.71
CA TRP A 40 30.07 -17.41 -10.26
C TRP A 40 30.95 -16.42 -9.50
N THR A 41 30.96 -15.17 -9.95
CA THR A 41 31.72 -14.08 -9.31
C THR A 41 30.94 -13.40 -8.20
N SER A 42 29.66 -13.71 -8.00
CA SER A 42 28.80 -13.04 -7.00
C SER A 42 29.42 -13.11 -5.59
N PRO A 43 29.47 -11.98 -4.85
CA PRO A 43 29.91 -12.01 -3.45
C PRO A 43 28.94 -12.80 -2.56
N LEU A 44 27.72 -13.06 -3.04
CA LEU A 44 26.68 -13.80 -2.33
C LEU A 44 26.67 -15.30 -2.67
N ARG A 45 27.61 -15.81 -3.48
CA ARG A 45 27.61 -17.23 -3.92
C ARG A 45 27.71 -18.23 -2.76
N HIS A 46 28.24 -17.80 -1.62
CA HIS A 46 28.38 -18.62 -0.40
C HIS A 46 27.28 -18.33 0.64
N LEU A 47 26.31 -17.48 0.31
CA LEU A 47 25.15 -17.26 1.15
C LEU A 47 24.18 -18.43 0.97
N GLU A 48 23.77 -19.04 2.08
CA GLU A 48 22.79 -20.12 2.07
C GLU A 48 21.41 -19.63 1.64
N GLY A 49 20.59 -20.53 1.13
CA GLY A 49 19.21 -20.24 0.75
C GLY A 49 18.56 -21.44 0.08
N PRO A 50 17.25 -21.38 -0.15
CA PRO A 50 16.48 -22.47 -0.74
C PRO A 50 17.08 -22.99 -2.05
N PRO A 51 16.94 -24.30 -2.35
CA PRO A 51 17.38 -24.87 -3.62
C PRO A 51 16.66 -24.22 -4.80
N ARG A 52 17.28 -24.33 -6.00
CA ARG A 52 16.91 -23.65 -7.27
C ARG A 52 15.42 -23.30 -7.41
N GLY A 53 15.13 -22.03 -7.74
CA GLY A 53 13.78 -21.55 -7.99
C GLY A 53 13.19 -21.99 -9.33
N TYR A 54 11.89 -21.75 -9.51
CA TYR A 54 11.11 -22.16 -10.68
C TYR A 54 11.51 -21.42 -11.96
N GLY A 55 12.47 -21.97 -12.71
CA GLY A 55 12.78 -21.57 -14.09
C GLY A 55 12.76 -20.05 -14.30
N MET A 56 11.84 -19.56 -15.15
CA MET A 56 11.70 -18.14 -15.49
C MET A 56 11.33 -17.22 -14.31
N ASN A 57 10.73 -17.73 -13.24
CA ASN A 57 10.23 -16.91 -12.13
C ASN A 57 11.15 -16.87 -10.90
N GLY A 58 12.11 -17.80 -10.82
CA GLY A 58 12.95 -17.95 -9.63
C GLY A 58 12.10 -18.27 -8.39
N HIS A 59 12.36 -17.59 -7.26
CA HIS A 59 11.57 -17.68 -6.03
C HIS A 59 10.48 -16.60 -5.94
N SER A 60 10.23 -15.86 -7.03
CA SER A 60 9.35 -14.69 -6.96
C SER A 60 7.91 -15.08 -6.63
N VAL A 61 7.44 -16.25 -7.10
CA VAL A 61 6.06 -16.72 -6.88
C VAL A 61 5.84 -17.03 -5.41
N GLU A 62 6.78 -17.73 -4.78
CA GLU A 62 6.74 -18.13 -3.37
C GLU A 62 6.85 -16.90 -2.47
N ILE A 63 7.73 -15.94 -2.80
CA ILE A 63 7.86 -14.68 -2.06
C ILE A 63 6.60 -13.81 -2.18
N MET A 64 5.91 -13.87 -3.33
CA MET A 64 4.65 -13.14 -3.53
C MET A 64 3.43 -13.90 -2.97
N ASN A 65 3.56 -15.18 -2.63
CA ASN A 65 2.49 -15.96 -2.02
C ASN A 65 2.45 -15.77 -0.51
N LEU A 66 1.73 -14.74 -0.08
CA LEU A 66 1.60 -14.33 1.32
C LEU A 66 0.79 -15.31 2.19
N HIS A 67 0.05 -16.22 1.56
CA HIS A 67 -0.76 -17.24 2.25
C HIS A 67 -0.01 -18.57 2.36
N GLY A 68 1.17 -18.66 1.73
CA GLY A 68 2.02 -19.85 1.78
C GLY A 68 2.93 -19.84 3.01
N ASN A 69 3.20 -21.03 3.55
CA ASN A 69 4.15 -21.21 4.66
C ASN A 69 5.62 -21.30 4.20
N THR A 70 5.86 -21.39 2.89
CA THR A 70 7.18 -21.67 2.32
C THR A 70 8.25 -20.67 2.75
N VAL A 71 7.93 -19.38 2.79
CA VAL A 71 8.91 -18.36 3.22
C VAL A 71 9.17 -18.45 4.72
N HIS A 72 8.15 -18.74 5.53
CA HIS A 72 8.32 -18.98 6.97
C HIS A 72 9.19 -20.21 7.25
N GLU A 73 9.04 -21.28 6.46
CA GLU A 73 9.92 -22.46 6.51
C GLU A 73 11.37 -22.09 6.15
N TRP A 74 11.58 -21.25 5.13
CA TRP A 74 12.92 -20.77 4.77
C TRP A 74 13.54 -19.92 5.86
N ILE A 75 12.78 -19.02 6.48
CA ILE A 75 13.23 -18.22 7.61
C ILE A 75 13.63 -19.12 8.79
N SER A 76 12.84 -20.15 9.07
CA SER A 76 13.13 -21.12 10.14
C SER A 76 14.38 -21.96 9.85
N THR A 77 14.64 -22.26 8.57
CA THR A 77 15.74 -23.12 8.13
C THR A 77 17.07 -22.36 7.99
N TYR A 78 17.04 -21.21 7.30
CA TYR A 78 18.24 -20.44 6.94
C TYR A 78 18.47 -19.22 7.84
N GLY A 79 17.55 -18.95 8.78
CA GLY A 79 17.61 -17.81 9.68
C GLY A 79 17.12 -16.50 9.08
N SER A 80 17.55 -15.39 9.69
CA SER A 80 17.04 -14.05 9.37
C SER A 80 17.50 -13.51 8.02
N THR A 81 18.60 -14.01 7.45
CA THR A 81 19.18 -13.50 6.20
C THR A 81 19.66 -14.62 5.31
N PHE A 82 19.11 -14.72 4.10
CA PHE A 82 19.43 -15.78 3.16
C PHE A 82 19.32 -15.32 1.69
N LEU A 83 19.86 -16.16 0.81
CA LEU A 83 19.89 -15.95 -0.63
C LEU A 83 18.58 -16.39 -1.26
N VAL A 84 17.96 -15.52 -2.05
CA VAL A 84 16.86 -15.89 -2.96
C VAL A 84 17.25 -15.61 -4.40
N ARG A 85 16.62 -16.30 -5.34
CA ARG A 85 16.94 -16.19 -6.77
C ARG A 85 15.79 -15.53 -7.51
N GLY A 86 16.12 -14.54 -8.34
CA GLY A 86 15.18 -13.94 -9.29
C GLY A 86 14.98 -14.80 -10.54
N PRO A 87 14.41 -14.21 -11.61
CA PRO A 87 14.17 -14.87 -12.89
C PRO A 87 15.36 -15.68 -13.39
N PHE A 88 15.07 -16.84 -13.98
CA PHE A 88 16.03 -17.81 -14.49
C PHE A 88 17.00 -18.40 -13.45
N GLY A 89 16.79 -18.13 -12.16
CA GLY A 89 17.64 -18.64 -11.09
C GLY A 89 19.02 -17.98 -11.00
N VAL A 90 19.32 -17.00 -11.85
CA VAL A 90 20.69 -16.42 -12.00
C VAL A 90 20.87 -15.13 -11.22
N HIS A 91 19.78 -14.42 -10.95
CA HIS A 91 19.82 -13.19 -10.18
C HIS A 91 19.80 -13.51 -8.68
N HIS A 92 20.97 -13.64 -8.08
CA HIS A 92 21.13 -13.68 -6.64
C HIS A 92 20.51 -12.42 -6.03
N ARG A 93 19.72 -12.55 -4.97
CA ARG A 93 19.10 -11.45 -4.20
C ARG A 93 19.20 -11.76 -2.71
N ILE A 94 19.29 -10.73 -1.89
CA ILE A 94 19.28 -10.88 -0.44
C ILE A 94 17.84 -10.81 0.04
N PHE A 95 17.42 -11.78 0.85
CA PHE A 95 16.20 -11.70 1.64
C PHE A 95 16.62 -11.57 3.10
N THR A 96 16.20 -10.51 3.78
CA THR A 96 16.67 -10.25 5.15
C THR A 96 15.58 -9.66 6.04
N LEU A 97 15.50 -10.19 7.25
CA LEU A 97 14.76 -9.70 8.41
C LEU A 97 15.68 -9.01 9.42
N ASP A 98 16.99 -8.95 9.14
CA ASP A 98 17.98 -8.38 10.05
C ASP A 98 17.73 -6.86 10.19
N PRO A 99 17.42 -6.36 11.40
CA PRO A 99 17.03 -4.96 11.59
C PRO A 99 18.16 -4.01 11.21
N ARG A 100 19.42 -4.36 11.46
CA ARG A 100 20.57 -3.51 11.14
C ARG A 100 20.80 -3.43 9.63
N ALA A 101 20.66 -4.56 8.93
CA ALA A 101 20.74 -4.61 7.48
C ALA A 101 19.63 -3.78 6.82
N LEU A 102 18.38 -3.95 7.29
CA LEU A 102 17.22 -3.21 6.79
C LEU A 102 17.35 -1.71 7.05
N SER A 103 17.75 -1.30 8.26
CA SER A 103 18.01 0.11 8.57
C SER A 103 19.13 0.70 7.70
N HIS A 104 20.22 -0.04 7.45
CA HIS A 104 21.27 0.41 6.53
C HIS A 104 20.74 0.65 5.11
N VAL A 105 19.99 -0.32 4.58
CA VAL A 105 19.43 -0.24 3.21
C VAL A 105 18.42 0.90 3.06
N LEU A 106 17.55 1.10 4.05
CA LEU A 106 16.48 2.09 4.00
C LEU A 106 16.98 3.52 4.28
N ASN A 107 18.02 3.70 5.09
CA ASN A 107 18.60 5.01 5.37
C ASN A 107 19.58 5.49 4.29
N ASN A 108 20.28 4.57 3.60
CA ASN A 108 21.21 4.92 2.53
C ASN A 108 20.51 5.10 1.17
N THR A 109 19.59 6.05 1.09
CA THR A 109 18.71 6.24 -0.08
C THR A 109 19.45 6.61 -1.36
N GLN A 110 20.68 7.11 -1.29
CA GLN A 110 21.53 7.42 -2.45
C GLN A 110 22.20 6.17 -3.07
N ILE A 111 22.27 5.08 -2.29
CA ILE A 111 22.85 3.81 -2.73
C ILE A 111 21.75 2.86 -3.19
N TYR A 112 20.63 2.83 -2.48
CA TYR A 112 19.58 1.83 -2.69
C TYR A 112 18.35 2.46 -3.34
N PHE A 113 18.11 2.19 -4.61
CA PHE A 113 16.93 2.69 -5.35
C PHE A 113 15.91 1.58 -5.59
N LYS A 114 14.69 1.90 -6.03
CA LYS A 114 13.85 0.88 -6.68
C LYS A 114 14.52 0.41 -7.97
N SER A 115 14.36 -0.87 -8.31
CA SER A 115 14.88 -1.37 -9.59
C SER A 115 14.16 -0.69 -10.77
N PRO A 116 14.79 -0.60 -11.96
CA PRO A 116 14.16 -0.02 -13.14
C PRO A 116 12.79 -0.64 -13.47
N ILE A 117 12.68 -1.97 -13.36
CA ILE A 117 11.43 -2.70 -13.61
C ILE A 117 10.34 -2.27 -12.61
N LEU A 118 10.65 -2.25 -11.31
CA LEU A 118 9.71 -1.83 -10.29
C LEU A 118 9.32 -0.36 -10.48
N ARG A 119 10.29 0.49 -10.82
CA ARG A 119 10.07 1.92 -11.09
C ARG A 119 9.17 2.14 -12.32
N ASN A 120 9.35 1.34 -13.39
CA ASN A 120 8.48 1.38 -14.57
C ASN A 120 7.06 0.93 -14.25
N LEU A 121 6.90 -0.12 -13.44
CA LEU A 121 5.59 -0.57 -12.99
C LEU A 121 4.84 0.52 -12.23
N VAL A 122 5.47 1.13 -11.22
CA VAL A 122 4.82 2.18 -10.43
C VAL A 122 4.58 3.47 -11.25
N ARG A 123 5.44 3.79 -12.22
CA ARG A 123 5.28 4.96 -13.10
C ARG A 123 4.03 4.91 -13.95
N ARG A 124 3.54 3.73 -14.32
CA ARG A 124 2.28 3.61 -15.08
C ARG A 124 1.13 4.28 -14.33
N TYR A 125 1.01 3.98 -13.04
CA TYR A 125 -0.07 4.45 -12.19
C TYR A 125 0.18 5.83 -11.58
N MET A 126 1.41 6.11 -11.15
CA MET A 126 1.77 7.28 -10.34
C MET A 126 2.61 8.32 -11.10
N LYS A 127 2.84 8.10 -12.40
CA LYS A 127 3.64 8.97 -13.30
C LYS A 127 4.99 9.33 -12.67
N GLU A 128 5.46 10.57 -12.79
CA GLU A 128 6.74 11.05 -12.21
C GLU A 128 6.58 11.67 -10.80
N GLY A 129 5.64 11.14 -10.01
CA GLY A 129 5.43 11.58 -8.65
C GLY A 129 6.36 10.93 -7.62
N LEU A 130 6.07 11.17 -6.34
CA LEU A 130 7.01 10.95 -5.22
C LEU A 130 7.48 9.50 -5.10
N ILE A 131 6.60 8.53 -5.39
CA ILE A 131 6.97 7.11 -5.30
C ILE A 131 7.96 6.70 -6.40
N VAL A 132 7.92 7.36 -7.55
CA VAL A 132 8.78 7.06 -8.72
C VAL A 132 10.10 7.80 -8.65
N ALA A 133 10.11 8.98 -8.02
CA ALA A 133 11.31 9.79 -7.86
C ALA A 133 12.39 9.07 -7.04
N GLU A 134 13.65 9.31 -7.41
CA GLU A 134 14.83 8.79 -6.71
C GLU A 134 15.88 9.91 -6.56
N GLY A 135 16.85 9.73 -5.66
CA GLY A 135 17.93 10.70 -5.43
C GLY A 135 17.45 12.10 -5.04
N GLU A 136 18.08 13.13 -5.61
CA GLU A 136 17.75 14.53 -5.30
C GLU A 136 16.33 14.92 -5.70
N ARG A 137 15.79 14.38 -6.82
CA ARG A 137 14.40 14.68 -7.22
C ARG A 137 13.40 14.22 -6.18
N HIS A 138 13.62 13.05 -5.57
CA HIS A 138 12.78 12.58 -4.48
C HIS A 138 12.81 13.53 -3.28
N LYS A 139 13.99 14.07 -2.91
CA LYS A 139 14.10 15.02 -1.79
C LYS A 139 13.31 16.31 -2.04
N VAL A 140 13.38 16.84 -3.26
CA VAL A 140 12.62 18.04 -3.66
C VAL A 140 11.12 17.79 -3.55
N GLN A 141 10.62 16.72 -4.17
CA GLN A 141 9.20 16.36 -4.12
C GLN A 141 8.72 16.08 -2.69
N ARG A 142 9.52 15.36 -1.90
CA ARG A 142 9.18 15.01 -0.52
C ARG A 142 9.07 16.23 0.38
N LYS A 143 9.97 17.20 0.23
CA LYS A 143 9.98 18.43 1.04
C LYS A 143 8.65 19.19 0.90
N VAL A 144 8.07 19.20 -0.30
CA VAL A 144 6.78 19.83 -0.56
C VAL A 144 5.65 19.01 0.06
N ALA A 145 5.59 17.70 -0.22
CA ALA A 145 4.57 16.81 0.32
C ALA A 145 4.52 16.80 1.86
N GLN A 146 5.67 16.86 2.54
CA GLN A 146 5.74 16.89 4.01
C GLN A 146 5.07 18.10 4.65
N ARG A 147 4.94 19.23 3.93
CA ARG A 147 4.26 20.43 4.46
C ARG A 147 2.75 20.22 4.58
N LEU A 148 2.16 19.48 3.63
CA LEU A 148 0.75 19.12 3.64
C LEU A 148 0.41 18.29 4.89
N PHE A 149 1.23 17.30 5.22
CA PHE A 149 1.04 16.43 6.40
C PHE A 149 1.63 16.99 7.70
N SER A 150 1.79 18.31 7.79
CA SER A 150 2.12 18.99 9.04
C SER A 150 0.93 18.97 9.99
N ARG A 151 1.15 19.30 11.28
CA ARG A 151 0.07 19.34 12.29
C ARG A 151 -1.10 20.24 11.87
N ASN A 152 -0.80 21.39 11.25
CA ASN A 152 -1.83 22.33 10.81
C ASN A 152 -2.62 21.81 9.59
N GLY A 153 -1.94 21.13 8.65
CA GLY A 153 -2.63 20.53 7.50
C GLY A 153 -3.57 19.40 7.90
N LEU A 154 -3.14 18.54 8.83
CA LEU A 154 -3.97 17.43 9.32
C LEU A 154 -5.27 17.89 9.99
N LYS A 155 -5.26 19.04 10.68
CA LYS A 155 -6.47 19.59 11.31
C LYS A 155 -7.56 19.95 10.29
N GLY A 156 -7.19 20.49 9.13
CA GLY A 156 -8.17 20.76 8.07
C GLY A 156 -8.69 19.48 7.41
N MET A 157 -7.88 18.42 7.40
CA MET A 157 -8.24 17.14 6.81
C MET A 157 -9.18 16.34 7.72
N SER A 158 -9.10 16.49 9.04
CA SER A 158 -9.95 15.72 9.97
C SER A 158 -11.44 15.99 9.77
N GLU A 159 -11.82 17.25 9.50
CA GLU A 159 -13.20 17.62 9.18
C GLU A 159 -13.71 16.88 7.92
N ILE A 160 -12.88 16.82 6.87
CA ILE A 160 -13.21 16.10 5.62
C ILE A 160 -13.35 14.59 5.89
N VAL A 161 -12.40 14.00 6.63
CA VAL A 161 -12.43 12.59 6.96
C VAL A 161 -13.67 12.24 7.77
N GLU A 162 -14.03 13.08 8.74
CA GLU A 162 -15.24 12.89 9.54
C GLU A 162 -16.52 13.02 8.69
N GLU A 163 -16.60 14.04 7.82
CA GLU A 163 -17.71 14.20 6.88
C GLU A 163 -17.92 12.94 6.02
N LYS A 164 -16.85 12.43 5.40
CA LYS A 164 -16.93 11.23 4.54
C LYS A 164 -17.17 9.94 5.32
N ALA A 165 -16.66 9.84 6.55
CA ALA A 165 -16.95 8.71 7.43
C ALA A 165 -18.43 8.70 7.88
N ASN A 166 -19.00 9.87 8.22
CA ASN A 166 -20.42 10.00 8.52
C ASN A 166 -21.26 9.66 7.29
N GLN A 167 -20.89 10.15 6.11
CA GLN A 167 -21.58 9.81 4.86
C GLN A 167 -21.60 8.28 4.61
N LEU A 168 -20.47 7.60 4.82
CA LEU A 168 -20.39 6.15 4.65
C LEU A 168 -21.25 5.40 5.69
N ARG A 169 -21.25 5.85 6.95
CA ARG A 169 -22.11 5.32 8.01
C ARG A 169 -23.60 5.48 7.63
N ASP A 170 -23.99 6.65 7.14
CA ASP A 170 -25.37 6.95 6.76
C ASP A 170 -25.82 6.07 5.58
N ILE A 171 -24.95 5.86 4.59
CA ILE A 171 -25.19 4.88 3.51
C ILE A 171 -25.45 3.47 4.06
N PHE A 172 -24.73 3.04 5.10
CA PHE A 172 -24.95 1.72 5.71
C PHE A 172 -26.28 1.66 6.47
N HIS A 173 -26.68 2.73 7.14
CA HIS A 173 -28.02 2.83 7.73
C HIS A 173 -29.12 2.74 6.67
N ASP A 174 -28.98 3.45 5.55
CA ASP A 174 -29.95 3.42 4.45
C ASP A 174 -30.06 2.02 3.83
N LEU A 175 -28.92 1.34 3.62
CA LEU A 175 -28.87 -0.02 3.09
C LEU A 175 -29.52 -1.06 4.02
N LEU A 176 -29.40 -0.87 5.33
CA LEU A 176 -30.04 -1.72 6.33
C LEU A 176 -31.54 -1.42 6.47
N SER A 177 -31.92 -0.15 6.34
CA SER A 177 -33.31 0.31 6.48
C SER A 177 -34.16 0.04 5.24
N ASN A 178 -33.54 -0.01 4.05
CA ASN A 178 -34.23 -0.26 2.79
C ASN A 178 -33.76 -1.59 2.14
N PRO A 179 -34.50 -2.70 2.34
CA PRO A 179 -34.15 -4.00 1.76
C PRO A 179 -34.06 -4.01 0.22
N HIS A 180 -34.75 -3.09 -0.45
CA HIS A 180 -34.80 -3.02 -1.91
C HIS A 180 -33.72 -2.12 -2.53
N LEU A 181 -33.04 -1.29 -1.72
CA LEU A 181 -31.94 -0.46 -2.21
C LEU A 181 -30.79 -1.37 -2.62
N SER A 182 -30.36 -1.29 -3.88
CA SER A 182 -29.22 -2.07 -4.40
C SER A 182 -28.13 -1.12 -4.85
N THR A 183 -26.90 -1.39 -4.44
CA THR A 183 -25.71 -0.63 -4.88
C THR A 183 -24.67 -1.59 -5.47
N PRO A 184 -23.66 -1.10 -6.21
CA PRO A 184 -22.58 -1.95 -6.74
C PRO A 184 -21.83 -2.72 -5.64
N TYR A 185 -21.79 -2.18 -4.43
CA TYR A 185 -21.11 -2.74 -3.26
C TYR A 185 -22.07 -3.38 -2.24
N SER A 186 -23.38 -3.42 -2.50
CA SER A 186 -24.36 -4.16 -1.70
C SER A 186 -25.54 -4.59 -2.57
N PRO A 187 -25.37 -5.65 -3.38
CA PRO A 187 -26.47 -6.18 -4.18
C PRO A 187 -27.57 -6.73 -3.26
N CYS A 188 -28.83 -6.55 -3.65
CA CYS A 188 -29.96 -7.08 -2.89
C CYS A 188 -29.86 -8.61 -2.72
N SER A 189 -29.92 -9.08 -1.48
CA SER A 189 -29.91 -10.50 -1.13
C SER A 189 -31.08 -10.82 -0.21
N ASN A 190 -31.99 -11.67 -0.68
CA ASN A 190 -33.17 -12.10 0.08
C ASN A 190 -32.88 -13.25 1.07
N LYS A 191 -31.60 -13.64 1.21
CA LYS A 191 -31.21 -14.85 1.96
C LYS A 191 -30.75 -14.57 3.39
N LEU A 192 -30.60 -13.30 3.77
CA LEU A 192 -30.10 -12.92 5.10
C LEU A 192 -31.27 -12.66 6.08
N PRO A 193 -31.03 -12.82 7.40
CA PRO A 193 -32.00 -12.47 8.41
C PRO A 193 -32.46 -11.00 8.30
N PRO A 194 -33.69 -10.67 8.72
CA PRO A 194 -34.15 -9.29 8.83
C PRO A 194 -33.15 -8.42 9.61
N GLY A 195 -32.97 -7.17 9.18
CA GLY A 195 -32.01 -6.24 9.80
C GLY A 195 -30.53 -6.55 9.55
N SER A 196 -30.22 -7.47 8.62
CA SER A 196 -28.85 -7.79 8.20
C SER A 196 -28.66 -7.54 6.70
N ARG A 197 -27.46 -7.10 6.29
CA ARG A 197 -27.13 -6.78 4.89
C ARG A 197 -25.74 -7.28 4.52
N GLU A 198 -25.59 -7.86 3.33
CA GLU A 198 -24.27 -8.16 2.75
C GLU A 198 -23.71 -6.89 2.10
N ILE A 199 -22.49 -6.51 2.47
CA ILE A 199 -21.79 -5.35 1.91
C ILE A 199 -20.36 -5.76 1.54
N ASP A 200 -19.94 -5.40 0.34
CA ASP A 200 -18.53 -5.36 -0.04
C ASP A 200 -17.85 -4.18 0.66
N ILE A 201 -17.18 -4.50 1.77
CA ILE A 201 -16.56 -3.48 2.62
C ILE A 201 -15.33 -2.88 1.95
N TYR A 202 -14.69 -3.60 1.03
CA TYR A 202 -13.55 -3.08 0.29
C TYR A 202 -14.00 -2.06 -0.75
N ALA A 203 -15.03 -2.36 -1.52
CA ALA A 203 -15.56 -1.45 -2.53
C ALA A 203 -16.11 -0.15 -1.90
N SER A 204 -16.85 -0.27 -0.80
CA SER A 204 -17.38 0.90 -0.08
C SER A 204 -16.28 1.74 0.60
N ALA A 205 -15.31 1.11 1.28
CA ALA A 205 -14.16 1.83 1.83
C ALA A 205 -13.31 2.49 0.74
N SER A 206 -13.12 1.85 -0.42
CA SER A 206 -12.32 2.39 -1.53
C SER A 206 -12.94 3.64 -2.14
N ARG A 207 -14.27 3.69 -2.27
CA ARG A 207 -14.98 4.90 -2.71
C ARG A 207 -14.84 6.04 -1.70
N CYS A 208 -15.00 5.71 -0.43
CA CYS A 208 -14.89 6.70 0.64
C CYS A 208 -13.48 7.31 0.72
N THR A 209 -12.42 6.50 0.72
CA THR A 209 -11.04 7.01 0.76
C THR A 209 -10.64 7.71 -0.54
N PHE A 210 -11.21 7.31 -1.68
CA PHE A 210 -11.05 8.04 -2.95
C PHE A 210 -11.64 9.46 -2.87
N ASP A 211 -12.84 9.60 -2.29
CA ASP A 211 -13.48 10.90 -2.08
C ASP A 211 -12.68 11.76 -1.08
N ILE A 212 -12.19 11.17 0.03
CA ILE A 212 -11.33 11.84 1.01
C ILE A 212 -10.09 12.41 0.34
N ILE A 213 -9.36 11.60 -0.43
CA ILE A 213 -8.12 12.05 -1.08
C ILE A 213 -8.40 13.01 -2.23
N GLY A 214 -9.53 12.88 -2.93
CA GLY A 214 -9.98 13.88 -3.90
C GLY A 214 -10.14 15.26 -3.27
N GLN A 215 -10.81 15.32 -2.13
CA GLN A 215 -11.07 16.58 -1.44
C GLN A 215 -9.82 17.13 -0.73
N VAL A 216 -9.05 16.29 -0.03
CA VAL A 216 -7.80 16.69 0.65
C VAL A 216 -6.69 17.03 -0.35
N GLY A 217 -6.61 16.30 -1.46
CA GLY A 217 -5.52 16.42 -2.43
C GLY A 217 -5.71 17.58 -3.40
N ILE A 218 -6.89 17.68 -4.01
CA ILE A 218 -7.17 18.65 -5.10
C ILE A 218 -8.39 19.53 -4.85
N ASP A 219 -8.96 19.52 -3.64
CA ASP A 219 -10.13 20.33 -3.29
C ASP A 219 -11.34 20.04 -4.20
N HIS A 220 -11.54 18.77 -4.54
CA HIS A 220 -12.61 18.32 -5.43
C HIS A 220 -13.47 17.21 -4.81
N THR A 221 -14.79 17.39 -4.87
CA THR A 221 -15.77 16.43 -4.38
C THR A 221 -16.26 15.51 -5.51
N PHE A 222 -15.80 14.26 -5.51
CA PHE A 222 -16.25 13.26 -6.49
C PHE A 222 -17.60 12.62 -6.12
N ASN A 223 -17.92 12.54 -4.83
CA ASN A 223 -19.12 11.87 -4.30
C ASN A 223 -19.30 10.43 -4.83
N SER A 224 -18.20 9.69 -4.98
CA SER A 224 -18.20 8.36 -5.59
C SER A 224 -18.88 7.29 -4.72
N ALA A 225 -18.98 7.51 -3.40
CA ALA A 225 -19.68 6.62 -2.48
C ALA A 225 -21.20 6.82 -2.51
N GLY A 226 -21.67 8.07 -2.41
CA GLY A 226 -23.10 8.42 -2.34
C GLY A 226 -23.80 8.49 -3.69
N GLU A 227 -23.13 8.98 -4.74
CA GLU A 227 -23.65 9.07 -6.10
C GLU A 227 -22.86 8.16 -7.05
N TRP A 228 -22.89 6.85 -6.80
CA TRP A 228 -22.09 5.87 -7.55
C TRP A 228 -22.43 5.81 -9.05
N GLU A 229 -23.66 6.18 -9.44
CA GLU A 229 -24.04 6.28 -10.86
C GLU A 229 -23.63 7.62 -11.49
N GLY A 230 -23.26 8.61 -10.68
CA GLY A 230 -22.86 9.95 -11.09
C GLY A 230 -21.50 9.97 -11.80
N GLU A 231 -21.02 11.18 -12.12
CA GLU A 231 -19.75 11.35 -12.83
C GLU A 231 -18.57 10.80 -12.02
N GLY A 232 -18.47 11.15 -10.73
CA GLY A 232 -17.39 10.69 -9.85
C GLY A 232 -17.46 9.19 -9.57
N GLY A 233 -18.66 8.62 -9.44
CA GLY A 233 -18.85 7.17 -9.31
C GLY A 233 -18.37 6.39 -10.55
N ARG A 234 -18.71 6.84 -11.76
CA ARG A 234 -18.21 6.24 -13.02
C ARG A 234 -16.71 6.45 -13.23
N LEU A 235 -16.16 7.56 -12.76
CA LEU A 235 -14.72 7.79 -12.77
C LEU A 235 -13.99 6.81 -11.84
N PHE A 236 -14.53 6.62 -10.63
CA PHE A 236 -14.04 5.63 -9.68
C PHE A 236 -14.07 4.21 -10.28
N ASP A 237 -15.13 3.82 -10.98
CA ASP A 237 -15.20 2.49 -11.62
C ASP A 237 -14.05 2.25 -12.61
N LYS A 238 -13.67 3.27 -13.39
CA LYS A 238 -12.51 3.20 -14.29
C LYS A 238 -11.21 3.11 -13.49
N TYR A 239 -11.10 3.93 -12.44
CA TYR A 239 -9.95 3.93 -11.52
C TYR A 239 -9.76 2.58 -10.82
N GLU A 240 -10.83 1.88 -10.46
CA GLU A 240 -10.77 0.55 -9.89
C GLU A 240 -10.33 -0.50 -10.92
N ARG A 241 -10.92 -0.46 -12.12
CA ARG A 241 -10.61 -1.41 -13.22
C ARG A 241 -9.16 -1.37 -13.68
N MET A 242 -8.49 -0.21 -13.64
CA MET A 242 -7.08 -0.13 -14.04
C MET A 242 -6.15 -0.95 -13.14
N GLN A 243 -6.62 -1.32 -11.94
CA GLN A 243 -5.84 -2.08 -10.96
C GLN A 243 -6.05 -3.59 -11.06
N TYR A 244 -6.91 -4.06 -11.97
CA TYR A 244 -7.08 -5.49 -12.21
C TYR A 244 -5.79 -6.13 -12.73
N PRO A 245 -5.45 -7.34 -12.27
CA PRO A 245 -4.22 -8.01 -12.65
C PRO A 245 -4.25 -8.32 -14.14
N THR A 246 -3.47 -7.57 -14.90
CA THR A 246 -3.27 -7.81 -16.33
C THR A 246 -1.99 -8.60 -16.54
N ASN A 247 -2.12 -9.84 -16.96
CA ASN A 247 -0.99 -10.69 -17.32
C ASN A 247 -0.92 -10.84 -18.83
N GLY A 248 0.29 -10.78 -19.40
CA GLY A 248 0.48 -11.02 -20.82
C GLY A 248 1.83 -10.53 -21.33
N LEU A 249 2.23 -11.07 -22.48
CA LEU A 249 3.53 -10.77 -23.10
C LEU A 249 3.69 -9.26 -23.37
N LYS A 250 2.63 -8.57 -23.83
CA LYS A 250 2.66 -7.11 -24.08
C LYS A 250 2.94 -6.30 -22.81
N PHE A 251 2.33 -6.67 -21.69
CA PHE A 251 2.55 -6.02 -20.39
C PHE A 251 3.99 -6.18 -19.92
N LEU A 252 4.52 -7.41 -19.98
CA LEU A 252 5.90 -7.73 -19.63
C LEU A 252 6.91 -7.01 -20.53
N MET A 253 6.68 -7.01 -21.85
CA MET A 253 7.53 -6.28 -22.81
C MET A 253 7.52 -4.79 -22.55
N GLY A 254 6.38 -4.19 -22.21
CA GLY A 254 6.31 -2.77 -21.82
C GLY A 254 7.08 -2.45 -20.54
N LEU A 255 7.14 -3.37 -19.57
CA LEU A 255 7.89 -3.16 -18.33
C LEU A 255 9.41 -3.18 -18.56
N LEU A 256 9.86 -4.09 -19.41
CA LEU A 256 11.27 -4.27 -19.76
C LEU A 256 11.74 -3.20 -20.76
N TRP A 257 10.91 -2.86 -21.74
CA TRP A 257 11.15 -1.87 -22.78
C TRP A 257 10.02 -0.84 -22.85
N PRO A 258 10.11 0.28 -22.12
CA PRO A 258 9.07 1.31 -22.08
C PRO A 258 8.71 1.89 -23.45
N CYS A 259 9.65 1.94 -24.40
CA CYS A 259 9.37 2.39 -25.77
C CYS A 259 8.42 1.45 -26.51
N PHE A 260 8.44 0.15 -26.20
CA PHE A 260 7.53 -0.82 -26.80
C PHE A 260 6.08 -0.52 -26.44
N GLU A 261 5.81 -0.14 -25.19
CA GLU A 261 4.47 0.21 -24.73
C GLU A 261 3.91 1.46 -25.40
N LYS A 262 4.76 2.40 -25.83
CA LYS A 262 4.33 3.58 -26.60
C LYS A 262 3.83 3.23 -28.00
N VAL A 263 4.38 2.18 -28.61
CA VAL A 263 4.01 1.75 -29.97
C VAL A 263 2.89 0.71 -29.93
N PHE A 264 2.95 -0.20 -28.96
CA PHE A 264 2.00 -1.29 -28.78
C PHE A 264 1.46 -1.29 -27.34
N PRO A 265 0.48 -0.41 -27.04
CA PRO A 265 -0.06 -0.29 -25.70
C PRO A 265 -0.69 -1.62 -25.25
N SER A 266 -0.36 -2.03 -24.04
CA SER A 266 -1.00 -3.17 -23.37
C SER A 266 -2.45 -2.82 -22.99
N GLU A 267 -3.30 -3.83 -22.77
CA GLU A 267 -4.67 -3.59 -22.27
C GLU A 267 -4.64 -2.82 -20.94
N ASN A 268 -3.67 -3.12 -20.07
CA ASN A 268 -3.41 -2.35 -18.86
C ASN A 268 -3.12 -0.88 -19.14
N ALA A 269 -2.23 -0.58 -20.09
CA ALA A 269 -1.89 0.79 -20.42
C ALA A 269 -3.12 1.58 -20.89
N LYS A 270 -4.01 0.93 -21.65
CA LYS A 270 -5.29 1.54 -22.08
C LYS A 270 -6.21 1.81 -20.89
N LEU A 271 -6.38 0.84 -19.99
CA LEU A 271 -7.21 1.02 -18.78
C LEU A 271 -6.67 2.13 -17.88
N VAL A 272 -5.35 2.17 -17.68
CA VAL A 272 -4.67 3.21 -16.91
C VAL A 272 -4.88 4.59 -17.55
N ALA A 273 -4.76 4.72 -18.87
CA ALA A 273 -5.03 5.97 -19.57
C ALA A 273 -6.50 6.41 -19.40
N GLN A 274 -7.45 5.50 -19.60
CA GLN A 274 -8.89 5.79 -19.42
C GLN A 274 -9.27 6.24 -18.01
N ALA A 275 -8.55 5.78 -16.99
CA ALA A 275 -8.75 6.16 -15.60
C ALA A 275 -8.04 7.47 -15.22
N MET A 276 -6.78 7.61 -15.63
CA MET A 276 -5.90 8.69 -15.15
C MET A 276 -5.93 9.95 -16.00
N ASP A 277 -6.23 9.86 -17.30
CA ASP A 277 -6.24 11.02 -18.18
C ASP A 277 -7.33 12.05 -17.76
N PRO A 278 -8.58 11.65 -17.41
CA PRO A 278 -9.58 12.59 -16.90
C PRO A 278 -9.17 13.26 -15.58
N LEU A 279 -8.52 12.52 -14.69
CA LEU A 279 -7.99 13.06 -13.43
C LEU A 279 -6.86 14.07 -13.69
N GLU A 280 -6.01 13.80 -14.67
CA GLU A 280 -4.94 14.72 -15.07
C GLU A 280 -5.49 16.01 -15.70
N ASP A 281 -6.53 15.90 -16.53
CA ASP A 281 -7.18 17.07 -17.15
C ASP A 281 -7.90 17.94 -16.10
N LEU A 282 -8.64 17.30 -15.18
CA LEU A 282 -9.25 17.98 -14.04
C LEU A 282 -8.18 18.69 -13.20
N SER A 283 -7.08 18.00 -12.93
CA SER A 283 -5.96 18.55 -12.16
C SER A 283 -5.34 19.77 -12.82
N LYS A 284 -5.10 19.73 -14.14
CA LYS A 284 -4.57 20.87 -14.91
C LYS A 284 -5.54 22.05 -14.88
N LYS A 285 -6.84 21.79 -15.02
CA LYS A 285 -7.87 22.83 -14.94
C LYS A 285 -7.84 23.53 -13.58
N ILE A 286 -7.89 22.77 -12.48
CA ILE A 286 -7.83 23.32 -11.12
C ILE A 286 -6.51 24.07 -10.92
N MET A 287 -5.39 23.52 -11.38
CA MET A 287 -4.08 24.15 -11.24
C MET A 287 -4.03 25.55 -11.89
N ASN A 288 -4.56 25.67 -13.12
CA ASN A 288 -4.61 26.94 -13.83
C ASN A 288 -5.52 27.95 -13.14
N GLU A 289 -6.68 27.50 -12.64
CA GLU A 289 -7.60 28.34 -11.87
C GLU A 289 -6.96 28.85 -10.57
N ARG A 290 -6.28 27.97 -9.83
CA ARG A 290 -5.58 28.29 -8.58
C ARG A 290 -4.40 29.23 -8.81
N GLN A 291 -3.62 29.03 -9.87
CA GLN A 291 -2.54 29.93 -10.22
C GLN A 291 -3.08 31.35 -10.47
N ARG A 292 -4.16 31.48 -11.24
CA ARG A 292 -4.82 32.77 -11.49
C ARG A 292 -5.32 33.41 -10.19
N GLU A 293 -5.97 32.64 -9.31
CA GLU A 293 -6.45 33.15 -8.01
C GLU A 293 -5.32 33.67 -7.11
N ILE A 294 -4.16 33.01 -7.13
CA ILE A 294 -2.97 33.44 -6.39
C ILE A 294 -2.40 34.73 -7.01
N ASP A 295 -2.30 34.80 -8.34
CA ASP A 295 -1.79 35.97 -9.06
C ASP A 295 -2.71 37.20 -8.87
N GLU A 296 -4.02 36.98 -8.71
CA GLU A 296 -5.03 38.01 -8.40
C GLU A 296 -5.08 38.39 -6.89
N GLY A 297 -4.26 37.76 -6.03
CA GLY A 297 -4.24 38.03 -4.58
C GLY A 297 -5.47 37.52 -3.81
N LYS A 298 -6.29 36.65 -4.42
CA LYS A 298 -7.52 36.10 -3.80
C LYS A 298 -7.26 34.95 -2.83
N ARG A 299 -6.06 34.37 -2.86
CA ARG A 299 -5.60 33.30 -1.95
C ARG A 299 -4.32 33.73 -1.22
N GLU A 300 -4.44 34.61 -0.23
CA GLU A 300 -3.30 35.06 0.61
C GLU A 300 -3.27 34.43 2.01
N LEU A 301 -4.36 33.80 2.45
CA LEU A 301 -4.48 33.34 3.82
C LEU A 301 -3.75 32.00 4.07
N PRO A 302 -3.24 31.77 5.29
CA PRO A 302 -2.70 30.46 5.69
C PRO A 302 -3.75 29.34 5.61
N SER A 303 -5.03 29.68 5.77
CA SER A 303 -6.19 28.79 5.61
C SER A 303 -6.39 28.27 4.19
N ASP A 304 -5.70 28.84 3.20
CA ASP A 304 -5.80 28.45 1.79
C ASP A 304 -4.80 27.34 1.43
N ASN A 305 -3.98 26.89 2.37
CA ASN A 305 -3.07 25.75 2.22
C ASN A 305 -3.77 24.40 2.49
N ARG A 306 -5.08 24.31 2.30
CA ARG A 306 -5.87 23.10 2.62
C ARG A 306 -5.60 21.95 1.65
N ASP A 307 -5.27 22.26 0.40
CA ASP A 307 -5.05 21.27 -0.65
C ASP A 307 -3.58 21.19 -1.12
N LEU A 308 -3.20 20.02 -1.62
CA LEU A 308 -1.83 19.75 -2.07
C LEU A 308 -1.42 20.64 -3.24
N LEU A 309 -2.35 20.93 -4.16
CA LEU A 309 -2.06 21.63 -5.39
C LEU A 309 -1.68 23.10 -5.13
N THR A 310 -2.47 23.78 -4.30
CA THR A 310 -2.15 25.14 -3.83
C THR A 310 -0.80 25.19 -3.12
N LEU A 311 -0.49 24.19 -2.29
CA LEU A 311 0.82 24.07 -1.63
C LEU A 311 1.98 23.89 -2.63
N MET A 312 1.80 23.06 -3.65
CA MET A 312 2.82 22.84 -4.69
C MET A 312 3.11 24.13 -5.47
N LEU A 313 2.07 24.87 -5.87
CA LEU A 313 2.21 26.15 -6.57
C LEU A 313 2.95 27.18 -5.71
N ARG A 314 2.52 27.38 -4.46
CA ARG A 314 3.20 28.31 -3.52
C ARG A 314 4.65 27.93 -3.26
N CYS A 315 4.96 26.64 -3.15
CA CYS A 315 6.35 26.18 -3.01
C CYS A 315 7.20 26.59 -4.21
N ASN A 316 6.67 26.51 -5.43
CA ASN A 316 7.37 26.93 -6.65
C ASN A 316 7.55 28.45 -6.78
N MET A 317 6.68 29.24 -6.15
CA MET A 317 6.73 30.71 -6.12
C MET A 317 7.69 31.28 -5.06
N THR A 318 8.27 30.45 -4.20
CA THR A 318 9.19 30.92 -3.15
C THR A 318 10.43 31.58 -3.77
N LYS A 319 10.74 32.82 -3.35
CA LYS A 319 11.89 33.59 -3.84
C LYS A 319 13.22 32.89 -3.52
N GLY A 320 14.18 32.96 -4.43
CA GLY A 320 15.54 32.43 -4.25
C GLY A 320 15.70 30.92 -4.53
N LEU A 321 14.68 30.26 -5.08
CA LEU A 321 14.80 28.86 -5.51
C LEU A 321 15.44 28.75 -6.90
N ASN A 322 16.49 27.93 -7.00
CA ASN A 322 17.06 27.52 -8.29
C ASN A 322 16.08 26.61 -9.06
N PRO A 323 16.17 26.52 -10.39
CA PRO A 323 15.30 25.64 -11.19
C PRO A 323 15.26 24.18 -10.70
N ASP A 324 16.40 23.64 -10.28
CA ASP A 324 16.50 22.28 -9.73
C ASP A 324 15.79 22.10 -8.38
N GLN A 325 15.47 23.18 -7.67
CA GLN A 325 14.76 23.13 -6.39
C GLN A 325 13.25 23.30 -6.56
N LYS A 326 12.77 23.58 -7.78
CA LYS A 326 11.35 23.69 -8.10
C LYS A 326 10.79 22.34 -8.54
N LEU A 327 9.49 22.16 -8.33
CA LEU A 327 8.72 21.09 -8.95
C LEU A 327 8.50 21.42 -10.42
N ARG A 328 8.72 20.45 -11.30
CA ARG A 328 8.40 20.56 -12.73
C ARG A 328 6.93 20.21 -12.93
N ASP A 329 6.32 20.71 -13.99
CA ASP A 329 4.87 20.52 -14.24
C ASP A 329 4.46 19.04 -14.27
N HIS A 330 5.27 18.18 -14.91
CA HIS A 330 5.03 16.73 -14.93
C HIS A 330 5.21 16.04 -13.57
N GLU A 331 5.97 16.66 -12.64
CA GLU A 331 6.10 16.16 -11.27
C GLU A 331 4.93 16.60 -10.40
N ILE A 332 4.33 17.77 -10.69
CA ILE A 332 3.09 18.24 -10.06
C ILE A 332 1.94 17.30 -10.44
N THR A 333 1.72 17.07 -11.75
CA THR A 333 0.69 16.11 -12.19
C THR A 333 0.98 14.69 -11.69
N GLY A 334 2.26 14.30 -11.64
CA GLY A 334 2.67 13.02 -11.07
C GLY A 334 2.42 12.91 -9.56
N GLN A 335 2.54 14.00 -8.79
CA GLN A 335 2.12 13.97 -7.38
C GLN A 335 0.64 13.64 -7.29
N LEU A 336 -0.22 14.29 -8.04
CA LEU A 336 -1.67 14.07 -7.93
C LEU A 336 -2.02 12.61 -8.19
N ALA A 337 -1.46 12.02 -9.25
CA ALA A 337 -1.57 10.58 -9.50
C ALA A 337 -1.06 9.72 -8.33
N THR A 338 0.07 10.11 -7.74
CA THR A 338 0.66 9.42 -6.58
C THR A 338 -0.24 9.49 -5.36
N PHE A 339 -0.81 10.65 -5.04
CA PHE A 339 -1.66 10.83 -3.86
C PHE A 339 -2.99 10.10 -4.02
N MET A 340 -3.66 10.25 -5.17
CA MET A 340 -4.88 9.51 -5.48
C MET A 340 -4.66 8.01 -5.35
N PHE A 341 -3.59 7.47 -5.94
CA PHE A 341 -3.30 6.04 -5.87
C PHE A 341 -2.88 5.58 -4.46
N ALA A 342 -1.83 6.19 -3.91
CA ALA A 342 -1.22 5.70 -2.68
C ALA A 342 -2.07 5.99 -1.43
N GLY A 343 -2.81 7.09 -1.43
CA GLY A 343 -3.62 7.54 -0.29
C GLY A 343 -4.96 6.81 -0.17
N SER A 344 -5.61 6.48 -1.29
CA SER A 344 -6.94 5.84 -1.24
C SER A 344 -6.85 4.33 -1.01
N ASP A 345 -6.08 3.64 -1.85
CA ASP A 345 -6.11 2.17 -1.95
C ASP A 345 -5.53 1.47 -0.72
N THR A 346 -4.43 2.01 -0.19
CA THR A 346 -3.75 1.43 0.98
C THR A 346 -4.63 1.54 2.24
N THR A 347 -5.25 2.70 2.44
CA THR A 347 -6.15 2.96 3.56
C THR A 347 -7.42 2.13 3.44
N ALA A 348 -8.04 2.07 2.27
CA ALA A 348 -9.24 1.26 2.03
C ALA A 348 -9.00 -0.23 2.29
N GLY A 349 -7.90 -0.78 1.78
CA GLY A 349 -7.52 -2.17 2.05
C GLY A 349 -7.31 -2.45 3.54
N THR A 350 -6.76 -1.47 4.28
CA THR A 350 -6.54 -1.60 5.73
C THR A 350 -7.85 -1.54 6.51
N ILE A 351 -8.75 -0.61 6.17
CA ILE A 351 -10.09 -0.52 6.76
C ILE A 351 -10.86 -1.82 6.51
N ALA A 352 -10.88 -2.29 5.27
CA ALA A 352 -11.60 -3.49 4.85
C ALA A 352 -11.09 -4.74 5.57
N MET A 353 -9.77 -4.96 5.58
CA MET A 353 -9.16 -6.08 6.29
C MET A 353 -9.35 -5.96 7.81
N GLY A 354 -9.29 -4.75 8.38
CA GLY A 354 -9.51 -4.57 9.81
C GLY A 354 -10.93 -4.88 10.23
N LEU A 355 -11.95 -4.43 9.48
CA LEU A 355 -13.34 -4.80 9.71
C LEU A 355 -13.57 -6.31 9.55
N TYR A 356 -12.90 -6.95 8.59
CA TYR A 356 -12.91 -8.41 8.45
C TYR A 356 -12.25 -9.12 9.64
N GLN A 357 -11.13 -8.62 10.16
CA GLN A 357 -10.52 -9.18 11.38
C GLN A 357 -11.44 -9.00 12.59
N LEU A 358 -12.07 -7.84 12.76
CA LEU A 358 -13.03 -7.59 13.83
C LEU A 358 -14.27 -8.49 13.70
N ALA A 359 -14.72 -8.78 12.49
CA ALA A 359 -15.80 -9.73 12.26
C ALA A 359 -15.41 -11.15 12.69
N LYS A 360 -14.17 -11.57 12.42
CA LYS A 360 -13.64 -12.87 12.84
C LYS A 360 -13.33 -12.99 14.33
N HIS A 361 -13.25 -11.88 15.06
CA HIS A 361 -12.90 -11.85 16.49
C HIS A 361 -13.96 -11.06 17.28
N PRO A 362 -15.16 -11.62 17.51
CA PRO A 362 -16.27 -10.91 18.16
C PRO A 362 -15.91 -10.31 19.52
N TYR A 363 -15.09 -11.00 20.31
CA TYR A 363 -14.60 -10.49 21.61
C TYR A 363 -13.78 -9.19 21.48
N VAL A 364 -12.93 -9.11 20.46
CA VAL A 364 -12.14 -7.90 20.18
C VAL A 364 -13.07 -6.77 19.74
N GLN A 365 -14.04 -7.08 18.88
CA GLN A 365 -15.03 -6.12 18.40
C GLN A 365 -15.87 -5.54 19.55
N GLU A 366 -16.32 -6.38 20.48
CA GLU A 366 -17.12 -5.94 21.63
C GLU A 366 -16.29 -5.10 22.61
N THR A 367 -15.05 -5.51 22.89
CA THR A 367 -14.13 -4.73 23.73
C THR A 367 -13.85 -3.36 23.11
N LEU A 368 -13.68 -3.30 21.79
CA LEU A 368 -13.51 -2.03 21.07
C LEU A 368 -14.77 -1.19 21.18
N ARG A 369 -15.93 -1.75 20.82
CA ARG A 369 -17.22 -1.06 20.91
C ARG A 369 -17.47 -0.45 22.29
N ALA A 370 -17.18 -1.19 23.35
CA ALA A 370 -17.26 -0.72 24.71
C ALA A 370 -16.43 0.54 24.99
N GLU A 371 -15.15 0.56 24.57
CA GLU A 371 -14.31 1.77 24.68
C GLU A 371 -14.92 2.91 23.88
N LEU A 372 -15.32 2.65 22.64
CA LEU A 372 -15.82 3.68 21.72
C LEU A 372 -17.17 4.28 22.18
N SER A 373 -18.08 3.46 22.70
CA SER A 373 -19.41 3.86 23.18
C SER A 373 -19.38 4.67 24.48
N ALA A 374 -18.27 4.64 25.22
CA ALA A 374 -18.06 5.54 26.37
C ALA A 374 -17.93 7.01 25.95
N TYR A 375 -17.70 7.26 24.65
CA TYR A 375 -17.61 8.58 24.05
C TYR A 375 -18.87 8.85 23.20
N GLY A 376 -19.31 10.12 23.18
CA GLY A 376 -20.41 10.55 22.32
C GLY A 376 -20.03 10.57 20.82
N ASP A 377 -20.99 10.94 19.96
CA ASP A 377 -20.83 10.88 18.49
C ASP A 377 -19.75 11.81 17.92
N ASN A 378 -19.45 12.89 18.64
CA ASN A 378 -18.60 13.98 18.19
C ASN A 378 -17.30 14.02 19.01
N LEU A 379 -16.62 12.88 19.12
CA LEU A 379 -15.26 12.86 19.69
C LEU A 379 -14.36 13.74 18.81
N PRO A 380 -13.79 14.85 19.32
CA PRO A 380 -12.85 15.66 18.55
C PRO A 380 -11.68 14.79 18.08
N TYR A 381 -11.25 14.99 16.84
CA TYR A 381 -10.15 14.20 16.26
C TYR A 381 -8.90 14.21 17.15
N GLU A 382 -8.58 15.33 17.81
CA GLU A 382 -7.43 15.40 18.70
C GLU A 382 -7.48 14.38 19.85
N GLN A 383 -8.67 13.92 20.23
CA GLN A 383 -8.90 12.92 21.29
C GLN A 383 -8.95 11.49 20.74
N ILE A 384 -9.01 11.28 19.42
CA ILE A 384 -9.06 9.91 18.85
C ILE A 384 -7.75 9.14 19.09
N ASP A 385 -6.64 9.87 19.24
CA ASP A 385 -5.34 9.30 19.60
C ASP A 385 -5.24 8.95 21.08
N GLU A 386 -6.19 9.39 21.91
CA GLU A 386 -6.28 9.09 23.34
C GLU A 386 -7.04 7.79 23.63
N LEU A 387 -7.55 7.11 22.60
CA LEU A 387 -8.25 5.83 22.69
C LEU A 387 -7.26 4.65 22.58
N PRO A 388 -6.79 4.09 23.71
CA PRO A 388 -5.70 3.13 23.71
C PRO A 388 -6.06 1.77 23.10
N TYR A 389 -7.30 1.28 23.27
CA TYR A 389 -7.68 0.00 22.67
C TYR A 389 -7.94 0.13 21.16
N LEU A 390 -8.54 1.23 20.70
CA LEU A 390 -8.60 1.57 19.28
C LEU A 390 -7.21 1.65 18.66
N ASP A 391 -6.25 2.33 19.31
CA ASP A 391 -4.87 2.41 18.83
C ASP A 391 -4.21 1.02 18.76
N ALA A 392 -4.44 0.18 19.76
CA ALA A 392 -3.96 -1.20 19.80
C ALA A 392 -4.57 -2.06 18.67
N VAL A 393 -5.87 -1.95 18.42
CA VAL A 393 -6.57 -2.64 17.32
C VAL A 393 -5.99 -2.20 15.98
N VAL A 394 -5.84 -0.89 15.75
CA VAL A 394 -5.31 -0.36 14.48
C VAL A 394 -3.86 -0.83 14.25
N LYS A 395 -3.02 -0.84 15.29
CA LYS A 395 -1.66 -1.40 15.21
C LYS A 395 -1.66 -2.88 14.86
N GLU A 396 -2.56 -3.67 15.44
CA GLU A 396 -2.63 -5.11 15.16
C GLU A 396 -3.14 -5.41 13.75
N VAL A 397 -4.12 -4.64 13.27
CA VAL A 397 -4.57 -4.71 11.87
C VAL A 397 -3.41 -4.39 10.91
N LEU A 398 -2.69 -3.29 11.16
CA LEU A 398 -1.54 -2.87 10.32
C LEU A 398 -0.37 -3.86 10.38
N ARG A 399 -0.23 -4.65 11.45
CA ARG A 399 0.80 -5.68 11.62
C ARG A 399 0.45 -6.97 10.88
N ILE A 400 -0.76 -7.50 11.08
CA ILE A 400 -1.20 -8.76 10.45
C ILE A 400 -1.57 -8.56 8.98
N ASN A 401 -2.08 -7.38 8.61
CA ASN A 401 -2.51 -7.07 7.26
C ASN A 401 -1.83 -5.81 6.72
N PRO A 402 -0.49 -5.77 6.59
CA PRO A 402 0.18 -4.63 6.00
C PRO A 402 -0.23 -4.50 4.53
N SER A 403 -0.65 -3.30 4.13
CA SER A 403 -1.10 -3.04 2.75
C SER A 403 0.05 -3.18 1.74
N LEU A 404 1.29 -2.98 2.18
CA LEU A 404 2.49 -3.32 1.42
C LEU A 404 3.21 -4.51 2.08
N PRO A 405 3.11 -5.72 1.52
CA PRO A 405 3.68 -6.94 2.13
C PRO A 405 5.21 -6.98 2.04
N GLY A 406 5.78 -6.22 1.10
CA GLY A 406 7.22 -6.09 0.95
C GLY A 406 7.60 -5.18 -0.20
N THR A 407 8.89 -4.85 -0.29
CA THR A 407 9.45 -4.07 -1.40
C THR A 407 10.85 -4.54 -1.72
N VAL A 408 11.41 -4.06 -2.84
CA VAL A 408 12.76 -4.42 -3.25
C VAL A 408 13.58 -3.16 -3.48
N ARG A 409 14.86 -3.22 -3.12
CA ARG A 409 15.86 -2.20 -3.40
C ARG A 409 16.98 -2.78 -4.25
N GLN A 410 17.59 -1.94 -5.08
CA GLN A 410 18.73 -2.24 -5.93
C GLN A 410 19.89 -1.31 -5.57
N ALA A 411 21.04 -1.89 -5.27
CA ALA A 411 22.26 -1.14 -5.04
C ALA A 411 22.74 -0.47 -6.34
N GLN A 412 23.00 0.83 -6.29
CA GLN A 412 23.47 1.64 -7.42
C GLN A 412 25.01 1.66 -7.53
N ARG A 413 25.69 1.19 -6.47
CA ARG A 413 27.14 0.98 -6.38
C ARG A 413 27.42 -0.19 -5.44
N ASP A 414 28.67 -0.66 -5.45
CA ASP A 414 29.15 -1.64 -4.48
C ASP A 414 29.07 -1.06 -3.06
N ASP A 415 28.74 -1.90 -2.09
CA ASP A 415 28.57 -1.51 -0.69
C ASP A 415 28.78 -2.70 0.25
N ILE A 416 28.84 -2.43 1.55
CA ILE A 416 28.93 -3.42 2.62
C ILE A 416 27.74 -3.23 3.55
N ILE A 417 26.86 -4.22 3.63
CA ILE A 417 25.70 -4.21 4.52
C ILE A 417 26.09 -4.83 5.86
N PRO A 418 26.01 -4.09 6.98
CA PRO A 418 26.26 -4.65 8.31
C PRO A 418 25.07 -5.52 8.78
N LEU A 419 25.36 -6.55 9.57
CA LEU A 419 24.38 -7.44 10.19
C LEU A 419 24.32 -7.22 11.71
N SER A 420 23.15 -7.42 12.31
CA SER A 420 22.95 -7.39 13.76
C SER A 420 23.51 -8.63 14.44
N GLN A 421 23.50 -9.77 13.76
CA GLN A 421 24.04 -11.05 14.23
C GLN A 421 25.02 -11.65 13.22
N PRO A 422 26.05 -12.38 13.65
CA PRO A 422 26.94 -13.10 12.73
C PRO A 422 26.16 -14.15 11.92
N LEU A 423 26.34 -14.13 10.61
CA LEU A 423 25.76 -15.08 9.67
C LEU A 423 26.80 -16.11 9.24
N ARG A 424 26.44 -17.40 9.24
CA ARG A 424 27.32 -18.46 8.74
C ARG A 424 27.14 -18.63 7.23
N LEU A 425 28.25 -18.64 6.51
CA LEU A 425 28.28 -18.94 5.07
C LEU A 425 28.38 -20.45 4.82
N THR A 426 28.12 -20.89 3.59
CA THR A 426 28.30 -22.30 3.17
C THR A 426 29.74 -22.81 3.34
N SER A 427 30.73 -21.92 3.46
CA SER A 427 32.11 -22.27 3.77
C SER A 427 32.38 -22.52 5.26
N GLY A 428 31.37 -22.37 6.13
CA GLY A 428 31.49 -22.44 7.58
C GLY A 428 31.98 -21.15 8.24
N LYS A 429 32.45 -20.16 7.46
CA LYS A 429 32.92 -18.87 7.96
C LYS A 429 31.75 -18.02 8.47
N ALA A 430 31.85 -17.51 9.70
CA ALA A 430 30.94 -16.50 10.22
C ALA A 430 31.32 -15.10 9.71
N VAL A 431 30.34 -14.33 9.26
CA VAL A 431 30.51 -12.95 8.79
C VAL A 431 29.52 -12.03 9.50
N THR A 432 29.95 -10.82 9.81
CA THR A 432 29.11 -9.77 10.42
C THR A 432 28.64 -8.73 9.42
N GLU A 433 29.02 -8.89 8.15
CA GLU A 433 28.73 -7.97 7.06
C GLU A 433 28.62 -8.73 5.73
N LEU A 434 27.80 -8.21 4.82
CA LEU A 434 27.59 -8.73 3.48
C LEU A 434 28.11 -7.75 2.44
N LYS A 435 29.08 -8.20 1.64
CA LYS A 435 29.54 -7.45 0.47
C LYS A 435 28.52 -7.57 -0.65
N ILE A 436 28.14 -6.43 -1.22
CA ILE A 436 27.21 -6.37 -2.35
C ILE A 436 27.82 -5.62 -3.52
N ARG A 437 27.36 -5.96 -4.73
CA ARG A 437 27.75 -5.28 -5.96
C ARG A 437 26.66 -4.34 -6.45
N LYS A 438 27.03 -3.39 -7.30
CA LYS A 438 26.07 -2.64 -8.12
C LYS A 438 25.12 -3.60 -8.85
N GLY A 439 23.84 -3.28 -8.82
CA GLY A 439 22.76 -4.07 -9.41
C GLY A 439 22.19 -5.15 -8.48
N GLN A 440 22.83 -5.41 -7.33
CA GLN A 440 22.38 -6.38 -6.35
C GLN A 440 21.03 -5.99 -5.76
N MET A 441 20.10 -6.94 -5.70
CA MET A 441 18.75 -6.72 -5.19
C MET A 441 18.63 -7.18 -3.73
N ILE A 442 17.89 -6.41 -2.93
CA ILE A 442 17.60 -6.67 -1.53
C ILE A 442 16.09 -6.61 -1.33
N HIS A 443 15.51 -7.70 -0.89
CA HIS A 443 14.11 -7.80 -0.48
C HIS A 443 13.96 -7.25 0.93
N VAL A 444 12.94 -6.42 1.11
CA VAL A 444 12.48 -5.86 2.38
C VAL A 444 11.11 -6.51 2.64
N PRO A 445 11.06 -7.65 3.35
CA PRO A 445 9.86 -8.46 3.52
C PRO A 445 9.06 -8.00 4.75
N ILE A 446 8.20 -7.01 4.55
CA ILE A 446 7.44 -6.34 5.64
C ILE A 446 6.54 -7.34 6.38
N GLU A 447 5.74 -8.11 5.66
CA GLU A 447 4.77 -9.05 6.25
C GLU A 447 5.44 -10.18 7.04
N HIS A 448 6.54 -10.74 6.51
CA HIS A 448 7.29 -11.77 7.22
C HIS A 448 8.04 -11.22 8.43
N LEU A 449 8.42 -9.94 8.43
CA LEU A 449 8.98 -9.27 9.61
C LEU A 449 7.90 -9.07 10.68
N HIS A 450 6.67 -8.72 10.27
CA HIS A 450 5.54 -8.52 11.18
C HIS A 450 4.97 -9.81 11.76
N THR A 451 5.17 -10.94 11.11
CA THR A 451 4.69 -12.26 11.54
C THR A 451 5.83 -13.18 12.00
N SER A 452 7.06 -12.66 12.12
CA SER A 452 8.19 -13.45 12.59
C SER A 452 8.07 -13.77 14.07
N SER A 453 8.07 -15.06 14.41
CA SER A 453 8.06 -15.52 15.80
C SER A 453 9.33 -15.15 16.57
N HIS A 454 10.43 -14.87 15.88
CA HIS A 454 11.65 -14.35 16.49
C HIS A 454 11.50 -12.93 17.02
N ILE A 455 10.58 -12.14 16.45
CA ILE A 455 10.35 -10.73 16.81
C ILE A 455 9.11 -10.61 17.70
N TRP A 456 8.02 -11.29 17.33
CA TRP A 456 6.69 -11.14 17.93
C TRP A 456 6.28 -12.33 18.82
N GLY A 457 7.18 -13.29 19.04
CA GLY A 457 6.93 -14.45 19.89
C GLY A 457 6.13 -15.57 19.21
N ALA A 458 5.82 -16.62 19.96
CA ALA A 458 5.16 -17.83 19.43
C ALA A 458 3.77 -17.57 18.83
N ASP A 459 3.09 -16.50 19.27
CA ASP A 459 1.75 -16.12 18.81
C ASP A 459 1.77 -15.04 17.70
N ALA A 460 2.91 -14.84 17.03
CA ALA A 460 3.07 -13.83 15.98
C ALA A 460 2.01 -13.88 14.86
N ASN A 461 1.44 -15.05 14.57
CA ASN A 461 0.40 -15.18 13.54
C ASN A 461 -1.02 -14.96 14.06
N SER A 462 -1.21 -14.81 15.37
CA SER A 462 -2.52 -14.52 15.97
C SER A 462 -2.85 -13.03 15.92
N PHE A 463 -4.13 -12.72 15.76
CA PHE A 463 -4.66 -11.37 15.84
C PHE A 463 -5.06 -11.08 17.30
N ASP A 464 -4.21 -10.36 18.03
CA ASP A 464 -4.42 -9.99 19.42
C ASP A 464 -3.96 -8.54 19.66
N PRO A 465 -4.89 -7.57 19.67
CA PRO A 465 -4.59 -6.18 19.96
C PRO A 465 -3.96 -5.94 21.33
N SER A 466 -4.25 -6.79 22.33
CA SER A 466 -3.79 -6.58 23.70
C SER A 466 -2.26 -6.55 23.83
N ARG A 467 -1.56 -7.06 22.81
CA ARG A 467 -0.10 -7.02 22.68
C ARG A 467 0.51 -5.62 22.67
N PHE A 468 -0.26 -4.62 22.24
CA PHE A 468 0.16 -3.21 22.20
C PHE A 468 -0.24 -2.43 23.45
N LEU A 469 -0.91 -3.07 24.40
CA LEU A 469 -1.28 -2.46 25.67
C LEU A 469 -0.13 -2.64 26.67
N GLY A 470 0.11 -1.61 27.47
CA GLY A 470 1.07 -1.70 28.58
C GLY A 470 0.54 -2.55 29.74
N ASP A 471 1.43 -2.88 30.66
CA ASP A 471 1.16 -3.71 31.83
C ASP A 471 0.14 -3.13 32.82
N GLN A 472 -0.44 -1.95 32.57
CA GLN A 472 -1.27 -1.21 33.53
C GLN A 472 -2.71 -0.94 33.05
N MET A 473 -3.12 -1.40 31.87
CA MET A 473 -4.45 -1.08 31.37
C MET A 473 -5.49 -2.14 31.77
N ASP A 474 -6.46 -1.74 32.58
CA ASP A 474 -7.66 -2.53 32.87
C ASP A 474 -8.73 -2.23 31.83
N LEU A 475 -9.08 -3.24 31.03
CA LEU A 475 -10.13 -3.13 30.02
C LEU A 475 -11.48 -3.53 30.64
N PRO A 476 -12.55 -2.73 30.46
CA PRO A 476 -13.81 -2.86 31.22
C PRO A 476 -14.62 -4.15 30.97
N PHE A 477 -14.30 -4.96 29.95
CA PHE A 477 -15.08 -6.15 29.56
C PHE A 477 -14.26 -7.44 29.47
N ARG A 478 -13.12 -7.50 30.17
CA ARG A 478 -12.24 -8.67 30.15
C ARG A 478 -12.72 -9.71 31.19
N THR A 479 -13.50 -10.70 30.76
CA THR A 479 -14.05 -11.72 31.68
C THR A 479 -13.09 -12.84 32.06
N ASP A 480 -11.99 -13.07 31.35
CA ASP A 480 -11.09 -14.19 31.66
C ASP A 480 -9.59 -13.90 31.49
N THR A 481 -8.82 -14.56 32.35
CA THR A 481 -7.37 -14.58 32.55
C THR A 481 -6.57 -14.93 31.29
N ILE A 482 -6.42 -14.00 30.34
CA ILE A 482 -5.37 -14.08 29.32
C ILE A 482 -4.15 -13.31 29.86
N PRO A 483 -3.00 -13.97 30.10
CA PRO A 483 -1.79 -13.30 30.58
C PRO A 483 -1.44 -12.10 29.69
N ARG A 484 -1.15 -10.94 30.30
CA ARG A 484 -0.58 -9.78 29.59
C ARG A 484 0.72 -10.24 28.91
N LYS A 485 0.75 -10.21 27.58
CA LYS A 485 1.97 -10.47 26.82
C LYS A 485 2.43 -9.16 26.20
N THR A 486 3.38 -8.48 26.84
CA THR A 486 4.24 -7.54 26.12
C THR A 486 4.92 -8.32 24.99
N SER A 487 4.50 -8.12 23.74
CA SER A 487 4.74 -9.10 22.67
C SER A 487 6.12 -9.12 22.06
N ILE A 488 6.94 -8.10 22.31
CA ILE A 488 8.32 -8.10 21.85
C ILE A 488 9.19 -8.48 23.05
N PRO A 489 9.83 -9.67 23.04
CA PRO A 489 10.74 -10.05 24.10
C PRO A 489 11.79 -8.96 24.31
N SER A 490 12.13 -8.61 25.56
CA SER A 490 13.11 -7.56 25.86
C SER A 490 14.50 -7.81 25.25
N SER A 491 14.78 -9.05 24.85
CA SER A 491 15.99 -9.47 24.13
C SER A 491 16.01 -9.08 22.65
N VAL A 492 14.87 -8.72 22.06
CA VAL A 492 14.77 -8.30 20.65
C VAL A 492 15.12 -6.81 20.57
N PRO A 493 16.17 -6.43 19.82
CA PRO A 493 16.54 -5.03 19.69
C PRO A 493 15.45 -4.25 18.93
N PRO A 494 15.32 -2.93 19.17
CA PRO A 494 14.43 -2.09 18.38
C PRO A 494 14.89 -2.10 16.92
N GLY A 495 14.02 -2.58 16.02
CA GLY A 495 14.28 -2.60 14.58
C GLY A 495 13.65 -1.45 13.82
N PRO A 496 13.84 -1.42 12.48
CA PRO A 496 13.37 -0.33 11.62
C PRO A 496 11.85 -0.19 11.63
N GLY A 497 11.38 1.04 11.41
CA GLY A 497 9.96 1.34 11.25
C GLY A 497 9.56 2.68 11.85
N VAL A 498 8.32 3.11 11.61
CA VAL A 498 7.73 4.27 12.30
C VAL A 498 7.56 3.96 13.79
N TRP A 499 7.22 2.71 14.11
CA TRP A 499 7.38 2.13 15.43
C TRP A 499 8.45 1.03 15.38
N PRO A 500 9.15 0.74 16.50
CA PRO A 500 10.18 -0.29 16.52
C PRO A 500 9.66 -1.63 16.00
N ASN A 501 10.41 -2.25 15.07
CA ASN A 501 10.04 -3.51 14.41
C ASN A 501 8.72 -3.45 13.61
N PHE A 502 8.27 -2.27 13.21
CA PHE A 502 6.98 -2.04 12.56
C PHE A 502 7.14 -1.29 11.22
N MET A 503 7.29 -2.05 10.13
CA MET A 503 7.59 -1.50 8.80
C MET A 503 6.38 -1.26 7.87
N THR A 504 5.13 -1.25 8.34
CA THR A 504 3.95 -1.02 7.45
C THR A 504 4.07 0.32 6.70
N PHE A 505 4.66 1.32 7.35
CA PHE A 505 4.95 2.62 6.78
C PHE A 505 6.40 2.79 6.30
N ILE A 506 7.17 1.70 6.21
CA ILE A 506 8.62 1.70 5.91
C ILE A 506 9.42 2.54 6.94
N ASP A 507 10.74 2.58 6.79
CA ASP A 507 11.66 3.35 7.63
C ASP A 507 12.50 4.35 6.79
N GLY A 508 13.18 5.26 7.49
CA GLY A 508 14.19 6.17 6.95
C GLY A 508 13.62 7.34 6.14
N PRO A 509 14.45 8.00 5.31
CA PRO A 509 14.05 9.19 4.55
C PRO A 509 12.93 8.94 3.51
N ARG A 510 12.56 7.67 3.26
CA ARG A 510 11.47 7.26 2.38
C ARG A 510 10.25 6.70 3.11
N ARG A 511 10.18 6.79 4.44
CA ARG A 511 8.99 6.40 5.22
C ARG A 511 7.72 7.07 4.67
N CYS A 512 6.57 6.43 4.83
CA CYS A 512 5.30 6.97 4.34
C CYS A 512 5.11 8.41 4.81
N VAL A 513 4.78 9.31 3.87
CA VAL A 513 4.61 10.72 4.17
C VAL A 513 3.21 11.01 4.75
N GLY A 514 2.21 10.23 4.33
CA GLY A 514 0.82 10.36 4.74
C GLY A 514 0.39 9.44 5.88
N TYR A 515 1.32 8.79 6.60
CA TYR A 515 0.95 7.78 7.61
C TYR A 515 0.00 8.33 8.70
N LYS A 516 0.13 9.60 9.07
CA LYS A 516 -0.75 10.23 10.05
C LYS A 516 -2.18 10.40 9.53
N LEU A 517 -2.32 10.80 8.26
CA LEU A 517 -3.63 10.88 7.61
C LEU A 517 -4.26 9.49 7.53
N ALA A 518 -3.50 8.47 7.12
CA ALA A 518 -3.99 7.09 7.06
C ALA A 518 -4.47 6.58 8.44
N LEU A 519 -3.71 6.84 9.52
CA LEU A 519 -4.13 6.46 10.87
C LEU A 519 -5.40 7.18 11.31
N MET A 520 -5.51 8.48 11.00
CA MET A 520 -6.72 9.26 11.26
C MET A 520 -7.94 8.68 10.54
N GLU A 521 -7.82 8.40 9.24
CA GLU A 521 -8.88 7.77 8.44
C GLU A 521 -9.31 6.43 9.04
N ILE A 522 -8.36 5.52 9.32
CA ILE A 522 -8.67 4.19 9.88
C ILE A 522 -9.36 4.31 11.24
N LYS A 523 -8.82 5.15 12.14
CA LYS A 523 -9.37 5.33 13.48
C LYS A 523 -10.78 5.92 13.45
N ILE A 524 -11.01 6.97 12.67
CA ILE A 524 -12.33 7.60 12.53
C ILE A 524 -13.34 6.61 11.92
N MET A 525 -12.94 5.86 10.90
CA MET A 525 -13.81 4.84 10.29
C MET A 525 -14.20 3.75 11.28
N PHE A 526 -13.24 3.21 12.05
CA PHE A 526 -13.57 2.22 13.08
C PHE A 526 -14.43 2.82 14.20
N PHE A 527 -14.12 4.06 14.62
CA PHE A 527 -14.91 4.78 15.61
C PHE A 527 -16.39 4.88 15.19
N LYS A 528 -16.67 5.35 13.97
CA LYS A 528 -18.04 5.56 13.50
C LYS A 528 -18.75 4.24 13.19
N LEU A 529 -18.08 3.26 12.58
CA LEU A 529 -18.73 2.03 12.13
C LEU A 529 -18.95 1.00 13.25
N ILE A 530 -17.98 0.79 14.16
CA ILE A 530 -18.10 -0.24 15.20
C ILE A 530 -19.06 0.15 16.34
N ARG A 531 -19.25 1.46 16.56
CA ARG A 531 -20.24 1.98 17.52
C ARG A 531 -21.68 1.70 17.10
N GLU A 532 -21.96 1.68 15.80
CA GLU A 532 -23.33 1.59 15.26
C GLU A 532 -23.68 0.20 14.73
N PHE A 533 -22.69 -0.50 14.19
CA PHE A 533 -22.89 -1.76 13.48
C PHE A 533 -22.16 -2.92 14.17
N GLN A 534 -22.81 -4.07 14.14
CA GLN A 534 -22.15 -5.35 14.31
C GLN A 534 -21.69 -5.83 12.93
N VAL A 535 -20.39 -6.16 12.81
CA VAL A 535 -19.83 -6.75 11.59
C VAL A 535 -19.60 -8.25 11.80
N LEU A 536 -20.05 -9.05 10.85
CA LEU A 536 -20.05 -10.51 10.89
C LEU A 536 -19.36 -11.07 9.63
N PRO A 537 -18.58 -12.14 9.77
CA PRO A 537 -17.94 -12.75 8.62
C PRO A 537 -19.00 -13.47 7.78
N LYS A 538 -18.75 -13.59 6.48
CA LYS A 538 -19.51 -14.49 5.62
C LYS A 538 -18.96 -15.90 5.78
N ASP A 539 -19.85 -16.88 5.99
CA ASP A 539 -19.46 -18.27 6.19
C ASP A 539 -18.60 -18.81 5.02
N ASP A 540 -17.60 -19.65 5.35
CA ASP A 540 -16.69 -20.33 4.41
C ASP A 540 -15.86 -19.45 3.46
N GLN A 541 -15.77 -18.15 3.74
CA GLN A 541 -14.98 -17.24 2.91
C GLN A 541 -13.48 -17.30 3.21
N ARG A 542 -12.70 -17.75 2.22
CA ARG A 542 -11.24 -17.61 2.24
C ARG A 542 -10.85 -16.31 1.55
N VAL A 543 -10.30 -15.38 2.33
CA VAL A 543 -9.85 -14.07 1.84
C VAL A 543 -8.38 -14.13 1.53
N TRP A 544 -8.04 -13.79 0.29
CA TRP A 544 -6.68 -13.64 -0.18
C TRP A 544 -6.39 -12.16 -0.43
N ARG A 545 -5.11 -11.81 -0.52
CA ARG A 545 -4.64 -10.45 -0.79
C ARG A 545 -3.63 -10.44 -1.91
N MET A 546 -3.80 -9.50 -2.84
CA MET A 546 -2.80 -9.14 -3.84
C MET A 546 -2.37 -7.71 -3.56
N SER A 547 -1.17 -7.55 -2.98
CA SER A 547 -0.72 -6.28 -2.41
C SER A 547 -1.71 -5.74 -1.36
N THR A 548 -2.31 -4.57 -1.62
CA THR A 548 -3.24 -3.85 -0.75
C THR A 548 -4.64 -4.44 -0.77
N ARG A 549 -4.98 -5.22 -1.80
CA ARG A 549 -6.36 -5.48 -2.18
C ARG A 549 -6.82 -6.88 -1.77
N PRO A 550 -7.87 -7.00 -0.93
CA PRO A 550 -8.48 -8.28 -0.63
C PRO A 550 -9.32 -8.78 -1.80
N TYR A 551 -9.42 -10.09 -1.92
CA TYR A 551 -10.33 -10.77 -2.83
C TYR A 551 -10.74 -12.12 -2.25
N VAL A 552 -11.91 -12.61 -2.63
CA VAL A 552 -12.35 -13.96 -2.28
C VAL A 552 -11.61 -14.97 -3.16
N GLU A 553 -11.12 -16.06 -2.55
CA GLU A 553 -10.41 -17.12 -3.26
C GLU A 553 -11.21 -17.60 -4.49
N GLY A 554 -10.54 -17.68 -5.64
CA GLY A 554 -11.16 -18.09 -6.91
C GLY A 554 -11.92 -17.00 -7.67
N THR A 555 -12.23 -15.84 -7.08
CA THR A 555 -13.06 -14.81 -7.75
C THR A 555 -12.28 -13.66 -8.38
N LEU A 556 -10.96 -13.59 -8.21
CA LEU A 556 -10.14 -12.42 -8.59
C LEU A 556 -10.29 -12.04 -10.08
N PHE A 557 -10.33 -13.02 -10.99
CA PHE A 557 -10.45 -12.74 -12.43
C PHE A 557 -11.90 -12.49 -12.89
N GLU A 558 -12.89 -12.88 -12.10
CA GLU A 558 -14.31 -12.72 -12.43
C GLU A 558 -14.90 -11.43 -11.85
N LYS A 559 -14.63 -11.19 -10.56
CA LYS A 559 -15.23 -10.09 -9.77
C LYS A 559 -14.22 -9.02 -9.35
N GLY A 560 -12.92 -9.27 -9.55
CA GLY A 560 -11.89 -8.37 -9.06
C GLY A 560 -11.71 -8.43 -7.54
N SER A 561 -11.16 -7.36 -6.98
CA SER A 561 -11.00 -7.18 -5.54
C SER A 561 -12.36 -6.96 -4.90
N SER A 562 -12.65 -7.74 -3.87
CA SER A 562 -13.92 -7.70 -3.15
C SER A 562 -13.75 -8.31 -1.76
N LEU A 563 -14.44 -7.76 -0.79
CA LEU A 563 -14.48 -8.32 0.56
C LEU A 563 -15.91 -8.23 1.13
N PRO A 564 -16.79 -9.15 0.72
CA PRO A 564 -18.14 -9.19 1.26
C PRO A 564 -18.11 -9.61 2.73
N ILE A 565 -18.83 -8.87 3.57
CA ILE A 565 -19.13 -9.15 4.97
C ILE A 565 -20.61 -8.90 5.24
N ILE A 566 -21.11 -9.37 6.38
CA ILE A 566 -22.47 -9.10 6.82
C ILE A 566 -22.42 -7.97 7.85
N ILE A 567 -23.28 -6.96 7.70
CA ILE A 567 -23.49 -5.93 8.72
C ILE A 567 -24.89 -6.05 9.31
N ARG A 568 -25.05 -5.67 10.58
CA ARG A 568 -26.32 -5.66 11.32
C ARG A 568 -26.37 -4.46 12.25
N HIS A 569 -27.58 -3.92 12.48
CA HIS A 569 -27.82 -2.95 13.55
C HIS A 569 -27.62 -3.57 14.94
N LEU A 570 -26.96 -2.84 15.84
CA LEU A 570 -26.81 -3.29 17.24
C LEU A 570 -28.15 -3.34 18.01
N ARG A 571 -29.12 -2.47 17.65
CA ARG A 571 -30.42 -2.34 18.34
C ARG A 571 -31.53 -3.19 17.70
N GLY A 572 -31.20 -4.40 17.26
CA GLY A 572 -32.15 -5.32 16.62
C GLY A 572 -33.07 -6.08 17.57
N GLU A 573 -32.75 -6.16 18.88
CA GLU A 573 -33.55 -6.97 19.83
C GLU A 573 -34.68 -6.19 20.51
N GLU A 574 -34.57 -4.87 20.67
CA GLU A 574 -35.63 -4.07 21.34
C GLU A 574 -36.86 -3.79 20.47
N TYR A 575 -36.74 -3.86 19.14
CA TYR A 575 -37.89 -3.65 18.24
C TYR A 575 -38.84 -4.86 18.21
N GLU A 576 -38.34 -6.10 18.37
CA GLU A 576 -39.19 -7.28 18.40
C GLU A 576 -39.97 -7.44 19.73
N GLU A 577 -39.40 -7.01 20.86
CA GLU A 577 -40.13 -6.99 22.14
C GLU A 577 -41.15 -5.83 22.23
N GLY A 578 -40.88 -4.71 21.56
CA GLY A 578 -41.84 -3.61 21.40
C GLY A 578 -43.11 -4.00 20.65
N GLU A 579 -42.99 -4.75 19.56
CA GLU A 579 -44.15 -5.24 18.79
C GLU A 579 -44.88 -6.42 19.47
N LYS A 580 -44.16 -7.31 20.17
CA LYS A 580 -44.79 -8.40 20.95
C LYS A 580 -45.46 -7.91 22.24
N SER A 581 -44.99 -6.83 22.86
CA SER A 581 -45.66 -6.25 24.04
C SER A 581 -46.88 -5.39 23.69
N ASN A 582 -46.92 -4.80 22.49
CA ASN A 582 -48.10 -4.06 21.99
C ASN A 582 -49.20 -4.98 21.42
N SER A 583 -48.88 -6.17 20.92
CA SER A 583 -49.90 -7.13 20.47
C SER A 583 -50.59 -7.89 21.61
N ASN A 584 -50.00 -7.94 22.81
CA ASN A 584 -50.60 -8.56 24.00
C ASN A 584 -51.40 -7.60 24.90
N LYS A 585 -51.60 -6.34 24.49
CA LYS A 585 -52.46 -5.37 25.20
C LYS A 585 -53.75 -4.99 24.47
N VAL A 586 -54.03 -5.64 23.33
CA VAL A 586 -55.31 -5.52 22.63
C VAL A 586 -55.83 -6.93 22.36
N GLY A 587 -56.41 -7.55 23.39
CA GLY A 587 -57.09 -8.84 23.34
C GLY A 587 -58.19 -8.88 24.37
#